data_AF-A0A4Y2WVZ4-F1
#
_entry.id   AF-A0A4Y2WVZ4-F1
#
_cell.length_a   1.000
_cell.length_b   1.000
_cell.length_c   1.000
_cell.angle_alpha   90.00
_cell.angle_beta   90.00
_cell.angle_gamma   90.00
#
_symmetry.space_group_name_H-M   'P 1'
#
loop_
_entity.id
_entity.type
_entity.pdbx_description
1 polymer ?
#
loop_
_entity_poly.entity_id
_entity_poly.type
_entity_poly.pdbx_seq_one_letter_code
_entity_poly.pdbx_strand_id
1 'polypeptide(L)' 'MDCEEVLHSGHNKSGVYTIWPRSRMTDDRPLEVFCDMDTDGGGWT' A
#
# COMPACT_ATOMS: atom_id res chain seq x y z
N MET A 1 -1.61 5.75 4.86
CA MET A 1 -0.75 4.61 4.53
C MET A 1 -1.33 3.91 3.34
N ASP A 2 -0.71 4.05 2.19
CA ASP A 2 -0.97 3.34 0.93
C ASP A 2 0.30 2.58 0.50
N CYS A 3 0.28 1.95 -0.68
CA CYS A 3 1.43 1.18 -1.17
C CYS A 3 2.68 2.06 -1.43
N GLU A 4 2.51 3.35 -1.76
CA GLU A 4 3.64 4.28 -1.93
C GLU A 4 4.33 4.56 -0.59
N GLU A 5 3.55 4.83 0.47
CA GLU A 5 4.10 4.99 1.82
C GLU A 5 4.76 3.70 2.34
N VAL A 6 4.18 2.53 2.01
CA VAL A 6 4.78 1.22 2.32
C VAL A 6 6.13 1.06 1.62
N LEU A 7 6.23 1.40 0.34
CA LEU A 7 7.49 1.37 -0.41
C LEU A 7 8.55 2.28 0.23
N HIS A 8 8.20 3.53 0.54
CA HIS A 8 9.11 4.50 1.18
C HIS A 8 9.56 4.09 2.59
N SER A 9 8.78 3.24 3.28
CA SER A 9 9.20 2.66 4.56
C SER A 9 10.22 1.51 4.44
N GLY A 10 10.63 1.16 3.22
CA GLY A 10 11.64 0.12 2.94
C GLY A 10 11.06 -1.25 2.57
N HIS A 11 9.74 -1.37 2.46
CA HIS A 11 9.07 -2.59 2.01
C HIS A 11 9.05 -2.64 0.48
N ASN A 12 10.10 -3.22 -0.10
CA ASN A 12 10.38 -3.21 -1.53
C ASN A 12 10.08 -4.56 -2.22
N LYS A 13 9.12 -5.33 -1.69
CA LYS A 13 8.70 -6.61 -2.27
C LYS A 13 7.21 -6.60 -2.53
N SER A 14 6.82 -7.03 -3.72
CA SER A 14 5.40 -7.17 -4.05
C SER A 14 4.73 -8.21 -3.14
N GLY A 15 3.48 -7.94 -2.76
CA GLY A 15 2.75 -8.80 -1.84
C GLY A 15 1.50 -8.14 -1.27
N VAL A 16 0.78 -8.86 -0.42
CA VAL A 16 -0.40 -8.31 0.27
C VAL A 16 0.06 -7.52 1.50
N TYR A 17 -0.36 -6.27 1.60
CA TYR A 17 -0.09 -5.38 2.73
C TYR A 17 -1.39 -4.85 3.33
N THR A 18 -1.36 -4.65 4.65
CA THR A 18 -2.38 -3.88 5.34
C THR A 18 -2.07 -2.39 5.19
N ILE A 19 -2.97 -1.66 4.55
CA ILE A 19 -2.89 -0.22 4.34
C ILE A 19 -4.00 0.49 5.12
N TRP A 20 -3.78 1.77 5.45
CA TRP A 20 -4.76 2.66 6.11
C TRP A 20 -4.96 3.90 5.24
N PRO A 21 -5.76 3.80 4.17
CA PRO A 21 -6.09 4.95 3.34
C PRO A 21 -7.01 5.87 4.13
N ARG A 22 -6.61 7.14 4.25
CA ARG A 22 -7.46 8.19 4.84
C ARG A 22 -8.53 8.56 3.83
N SER A 23 -9.63 7.83 3.84
CA SER A 23 -10.77 8.04 2.95
C SER A 23 -12.08 7.94 3.74
N ARG A 24 -13.01 8.85 3.44
CA ARG A 24 -14.38 8.78 4.00
C ARG A 24 -15.12 7.51 3.57
N MET A 25 -14.65 6.82 2.52
CA MET A 25 -15.27 5.57 2.06
C MET A 25 -14.84 4.35 2.87
N THR A 26 -13.67 4.42 3.52
CA THR A 26 -13.11 3.29 4.27
C THR A 26 -13.41 3.38 5.76
N ASP A 27 -14.00 4.49 6.23
CA ASP A 27 -14.22 4.79 7.66
C ASP A 27 -12.95 4.58 8.50
N ASP A 28 -11.80 4.97 7.94
CA ASP A 28 -10.46 4.77 8.53
C ASP A 28 -10.12 3.31 8.88
N ARG A 29 -10.82 2.33 8.27
CA ARG A 29 -10.54 0.91 8.48
C ARG A 29 -9.31 0.45 7.69
N PRO A 30 -8.52 -0.49 8.24
CA PRO A 30 -7.46 -1.14 7.50
C PRO A 30 -8.02 -1.94 6.32
N LEU A 31 -7.27 -1.97 5.23
CA LEU A 31 -7.55 -2.78 4.04
C LEU A 31 -6.34 -3.64 3.71
N GLU A 32 -6.58 -4.89 3.32
CA GLU A 32 -5.56 -5.74 2.72
C GLU A 32 -5.60 -5.54 1.20
N VAL A 33 -4.51 -5.04 0.64
CA VAL A 33 -4.35 -4.81 -0.81
C VAL A 33 -3.06 -5.46 -1.29
N PHE A 34 -3.02 -5.84 -2.56
CA PHE A 34 -1.77 -6.27 -3.17
C PHE A 34 -0.98 -5.03 -3.57
N CYS A 35 0.18 -4.81 -2.96
CA CYS A 35 1.10 -3.79 -3.42
C CYS A 35 2.08 -4.38 -4.43
N ASP A 36 2.12 -3.80 -5.63
CA ASP A 36 3.19 -4.05 -6.60
C ASP A 36 4.34 -3.08 -6.34
N MET A 37 5.47 -3.63 -5.91
CA MET A 37 6.70 -2.90 -5.59
C MET A 37 7.81 -3.09 -6.64
N ASP A 38 7.54 -3.87 -7.68
CA ASP A 38 8.53 -4.26 -8.68
C ASP A 38 8.33 -3.49 -10.01
N THR A 39 7.08 -3.21 -10.38
CA THR A 39 6.75 -2.56 -11.66
C THR A 39 6.98 -1.05 -11.60
N ASP A 40 7.76 -0.52 -12.53
CA ASP A 40 7.99 0.93 -12.74
C ASP A 40 8.36 1.70 -11.47
N GLY A 41 9.19 1.09 -10.62
CA GLY A 41 9.62 1.70 -9.35
C GLY A 41 8.71 1.42 -8.15
N GLY A 42 7.57 0.74 -8.35
CA GLY A 42 6.71 0.23 -7.28
C GLY A 42 5.73 1.24 -6.70
N GLY A 43 5.06 0.85 -5.61
CA GLY A 43 4.12 1.71 -4.86
C GLY A 43 2.68 1.64 -5.37
N TRP A 44 2.37 0.65 -6.22
CA TRP A 44 1.05 0.50 -6.83
C TRP A 44 0.13 -0.39 -5.99
N THR A 45 -1.16 -0.04 -5.91
CA THR A 45 -2.24 -0.81 -5.25
C THR A 45 -3.04 -1.65 -6.23
#